data_AF-R6K797-F1
#
_entry.id   AF-R6K797-F1
#
_cell.length_a   1.000
_cell.length_b   1.000
_cell.length_c   1.000
_cell.angle_alpha   90.00
_cell.angle_beta   90.00
_cell.angle_gamma   90.00
#
_symmetry.space_group_name_H-M   'P 1'
#
loop_
_entity.id
_entity.type
_entity.pdbx_description
1 polymer ?
#
loop_
_entity_poly.entity_id
_entity_poly.type
_entity_poly.pdbx_seq_one_letter_code
_entity_poly.pdbx_strand_id
1 'polypeptide(L)' 'MSETDFRKQLLLNEFRTLSKGKSKEELVPLIFALSQKAKQSGVQFTRQDCEMIYKQIVPDGNPPK' A
#
# COMPACT_ATOMS: atom_id res chain seq x y z
N MET A 1 12.62 14.95 -6.66
CA MET A 1 11.39 14.27 -6.21
C MET A 1 10.44 15.31 -5.67
N SER A 2 9.17 15.28 -6.06
CA SER A 2 8.18 16.16 -5.44
C SER A 2 7.92 15.72 -3.99
N GLU A 3 7.47 16.63 -3.14
CA GLU A 3 7.10 16.31 -1.76
C GLU A 3 6.00 15.23 -1.68
N THR A 4 5.08 15.25 -2.64
CA THR A 4 4.02 14.24 -2.80
C THR A 4 4.60 12.85 -3.12
N ASP A 5 5.62 12.76 -3.96
CA ASP A 5 6.30 11.49 -4.26
C ASP A 5 7.02 10.95 -3.03
N PHE A 6 7.64 11.82 -2.24
CA PHE A 6 8.30 11.43 -1.00
C PHE A 6 7.30 10.85 0.02
N ARG A 7 6.18 11.55 0.26
CA ARG A 7 5.12 11.07 1.17
C ARG A 7 4.53 9.74 0.70
N LYS A 8 4.35 9.56 -0.61
CA LYS A 8 3.90 8.29 -1.20
C LYS A 8 4.88 7.15 -0.89
N GLN A 9 6.18 7.35 -1.14
CA GLN A 9 7.21 6.35 -0.87
C GLN A 9 7.29 5.99 0.61
N LEU A 10 7.15 6.97 1.50
CA LEU A 10 7.14 6.75 2.94
C LEU A 10 5.97 5.84 3.36
N LEU A 11 4.75 6.12 2.88
CA LEU A 11 3.56 5.33 3.17
C LEU A 11 3.68 3.88 2.64
N LEU A 12 4.24 3.70 1.45
CA LEU A 12 4.48 2.37 0.87
C LEU A 12 5.51 1.57 1.66
N ASN A 13 6.58 2.22 2.14
CA ASN A 13 7.61 1.57 2.95
C ASN A 13 7.10 1.20 4.35
N GLU A 14 6.28 2.07 4.96
CA GLU A 14 5.60 1.76 6.22
C GLU A 14 4.70 0.52 6.05
N PHE A 15 3.85 0.51 5.02
CA PHE A 15 2.99 -0.63 4.72
C PHE A 15 3.79 -1.93 4.53
N ARG A 16 4.86 -1.90 3.73
CA ARG A 16 5.78 -3.04 3.51
C ARG A 16 6.34 -3.62 4.78
N THR A 17 6.71 -2.76 5.72
CA THR A 17 7.33 -3.16 6.97
C THR A 17 6.29 -3.81 7.89
N LEU A 18 5.09 -3.22 7.95
CA LEU A 18 3.99 -3.71 8.78
C LEU A 18 3.34 -4.97 8.23
N SER A 19 3.30 -5.14 6.91
CA SER A 19 2.65 -6.27 6.22
C SER A 19 3.50 -7.54 6.21
N LYS A 20 4.80 -7.44 6.48
CA LYS A 20 5.73 -8.56 6.41
C LYS A 20 5.37 -9.64 7.44
N GLY A 21 5.10 -10.87 6.95
CA GLY A 21 4.79 -12.02 7.80
C GLY A 21 3.37 -12.02 8.39
N LYS A 22 2.52 -11.06 8.00
CA LYS A 22 1.11 -10.98 8.38
C LYS A 22 0.26 -11.91 7.52
N SER A 23 -0.79 -12.48 8.12
CA SER A 23 -1.82 -13.21 7.38
C SER A 23 -2.70 -12.27 6.54
N LYS A 24 -3.43 -12.81 5.55
CA LYS A 24 -4.34 -12.02 4.70
C LYS A 24 -5.40 -11.26 5.51
N GLU A 25 -5.91 -11.88 6.58
CA GLU A 25 -6.91 -11.28 7.47
C GLU A 25 -6.35 -10.06 8.21
N GLU A 26 -5.09 -10.12 8.63
CA GLU A 26 -4.39 -9.00 9.27
C GLU A 26 -3.98 -7.89 8.28
N LEU A 27 -3.86 -8.21 6.98
CA LEU A 27 -3.50 -7.25 5.94
C LEU A 27 -4.66 -6.31 5.58
N VAL A 28 -5.91 -6.77 5.67
CA VAL A 28 -7.09 -5.95 5.34
C VAL A 28 -7.17 -4.66 6.18
N PRO A 29 -7.05 -4.72 7.53
CA PRO A 29 -6.97 -3.51 8.36
C PRO A 29 -5.80 -2.59 8.01
N LEU A 30 -4.64 -3.15 7.63
CA LEU A 30 -3.45 -2.37 7.27
C LEU A 30 -3.64 -1.60 5.96
N ILE A 31 -4.29 -2.20 4.95
CA ILE A 31 -4.63 -1.53 3.69
C ILE A 31 -5.62 -0.40 3.96
N PHE A 32 -6.61 -0.64 4.83
CA PHE A 32 -7.56 0.40 5.21
C PHE A 32 -6.85 1.58 5.88
N ALA A 33 -5.97 1.32 6.85
CA ALA A 33 -5.17 2.36 7.52
C ALA A 33 -4.28 3.13 6.54
N LEU A 34 -3.63 2.44 5.59
CA LEU A 34 -2.85 3.05 4.52
C LEU A 34 -3.70 4.00 3.67
N SER A 35 -4.91 3.58 3.29
CA SER A 35 -5.83 4.41 2.49
C SER A 35 -6.25 5.70 3.22
N GLN A 36 -6.48 5.62 4.53
CA GLN A 36 -6.82 6.79 5.36
C GLN A 36 -5.64 7.75 5.48
N LYS A 37 -4.43 7.23 5.75
CA LYS A 37 -3.22 8.05 5.81
C LYS A 37 -2.90 8.73 4.48
N ALA A 38 -3.07 8.03 3.36
CA ALA A 38 -2.85 8.60 2.03
C ALA A 38 -3.82 9.75 1.76
N LYS A 39 -5.12 9.56 2.06
CA LYS A 39 -6.14 10.60 1.94
C LYS A 39 -5.81 11.84 2.78
N GLN A 40 -5.41 11.65 4.05
CA GLN A 40 -5.02 12.75 4.94
C GLN A 40 -3.77 13.48 4.46
N SER A 41 -2.83 12.77 3.82
CA SER A 41 -1.57 13.31 3.32
C SER A 41 -1.68 13.96 1.93
N GLY A 42 -2.87 13.95 1.32
CA GLY A 42 -3.08 14.41 -0.06
C GLY A 42 -2.41 13.53 -1.11
N VAL A 43 -2.09 12.28 -0.76
CA VAL A 43 -1.42 11.32 -1.65
C VAL A 43 -2.47 10.50 -2.39
N GLN A 44 -2.34 10.43 -3.71
CA GLN A 44 -3.14 9.56 -4.55
C GLN A 44 -2.28 8.39 -5.04
N PHE A 45 -2.74 7.16 -4.77
CA PHE A 45 -2.13 5.96 -5.32
C PHE A 45 -2.59 5.75 -6.75
N THR A 46 -1.64 5.44 -7.63
CA THR A 46 -1.89 5.03 -9.00
C THR A 46 -2.26 3.56 -9.06
N ARG A 47 -2.73 3.08 -10.22
CA ARG A 47 -2.97 1.65 -10.45
C ARG A 47 -1.71 0.81 -10.18
N GLN A 48 -0.54 1.28 -10.60
CA GLN A 48 0.74 0.61 -10.38
C GLN A 48 1.07 0.48 -8.89
N ASP A 49 0.82 1.53 -8.11
CA ASP A 49 1.01 1.51 -6.65
C ASP A 49 0.11 0.44 -6.01
N CYS A 50 -1.16 0.37 -6.43
CA CYS A 50 -2.11 -0.63 -5.94
C CYS A 50 -1.73 -2.07 -6.34
N GLU A 51 -1.25 -2.28 -7.57
CA GLU A 51 -0.76 -3.59 -8.03
C GLU A 51 0.47 -4.05 -7.24
N MET A 52 1.36 -3.13 -6.90
CA MET A 52 2.53 -3.38 -6.06
C MET A 52 2.13 -3.79 -4.64
N ILE A 53 1.15 -3.09 -4.05
CA ILE A 53 0.55 -3.47 -2.75
C ILE A 53 -0.09 -4.86 -2.84
N TYR A 54 -0.88 -5.12 -3.88
CA TYR A 54 -1.57 -6.40 -4.09
C TYR A 54 -0.60 -7.57 -4.22
N LYS A 55 0.46 -7.44 -5.02
CA LYS A 55 1.51 -8.47 -5.15
C LYS A 55 2.22 -8.79 -3.84
N GLN A 56 2.27 -7.87 -2.89
CA GLN A 56 2.83 -8.16 -1.57
C GLN A 56 1.90 -8.97 -0.69
N ILE A 57 0.60 -8.83 -0.90
CA ILE A 57 -0.43 -9.56 -0.16
C ILE A 57 -0.69 -10.94 -0.79
N VAL A 58 -0.60 -11.00 -2.12
CA VAL A 58 -0.83 -12.20 -2.92
C VAL A 58 0.30 -12.32 -3.95
N PRO A 59 1.45 -12.91 -3.59
CA PRO A 59 2.62 -13.03 -4.46
C PRO A 59 2.33 -13.70 -5.80
N ASP A 60 1.46 -14.72 -5.78
CA ASP A 60 1.06 -15.50 -6.96
C ASP A 60 -0.32 -15.07 -7.51
N GLY A 61 -0.87 -13.97 -7.00
CA GLY A 61 -2.17 -13.47 -7.38
C GLY A 61 -2.11 -12.67 -8.67
N ASN A 62 -2.98 -12.97 -9.63
CA ASN A 62 -3.23 -12.03 -10.71
C ASN A 62 -3.96 -10.79 -10.15
N PRO A 63 -3.54 -9.57 -10.52
CA PRO A 63 -4.28 -8.37 -10.16
C PRO A 63 -5.71 -8.44 -10.73
N PRO A 64 -6.72 -7.92 -10.01
CA PRO A 64 -8.07 -7.85 -10.53
C PRO A 64 -8.09 -7.11 -11.88
N LYS A 65 -8.80 -7.67 -12.86
CA LYS A 65 -8.91 -7.13 -14.22
C LYS A 65 -9.57 -5.76 -14.23
#